data_AF-A0A1M3QS35-F1
#
_entry.id   AF-A0A1M3QS35-F1
#
_cell.length_a   1.000
_cell.length_b   1.000
_cell.length_c   1.000
_cell.angle_alpha   90.00
_cell.angle_beta   90.00
_cell.angle_gamma   90.00
#
_symmetry.space_group_name_H-M   'P 1'
#
loop_
_entity.id
_entity.type
_entity.pdbx_description
1 polymer ?
#
loop_
_entity_poly.entity_id
_entity_poly.type
_entity_poly.pdbx_seq_one_letter_code
_entity_poly.pdbx_strand_id
1 'polypeptide(L)' 'MAIELWWCEIWGDLAADRAADQYPTVPVCADCISADQNTSGEDKRILSVGDVVNDPREECYFRDNHPDDE' A
#
# COMPACT_ATOMS: atom_id res chain seq x y z
N MET A 1 12.89 9.80 12.41
CA MET A 1 13.07 8.40 11.97
C MET A 1 12.66 8.37 10.52
N ALA A 2 13.53 7.94 9.62
CA ALA A 2 13.10 7.66 8.25
C ALA A 2 12.15 6.46 8.29
N ILE A 3 10.99 6.58 7.65
CA ILE A 3 10.04 5.48 7.54
C ILE A 3 10.50 4.65 6.35
N GLU A 4 10.81 3.38 6.58
CA GLU A 4 11.15 2.45 5.49
C GLU A 4 9.87 2.06 4.76
N LEU A 5 9.86 2.30 3.45
CA LEU A 5 8.75 2.04 2.54
C LEU A 5 9.08 0.87 1.63
N TRP A 6 8.06 0.11 1.24
CA TRP A 6 8.15 -1.06 0.40
C TRP A 6 7.09 -0.99 -0.70
N TRP A 7 7.42 -1.44 -1.91
CA TRP A 7 6.46 -1.52 -3.00
C TRP A 7 5.51 -2.68 -2.77
N CYS A 8 4.24 -2.39 -2.49
CA CYS A 8 3.22 -3.41 -2.26
C CYS A 8 2.21 -3.43 -3.41
N GLU A 9 1.88 -4.62 -3.88
CA GLU A 9 0.73 -4.81 -4.76
C GLU A 9 -0.53 -4.89 -3.88
N ILE A 10 -1.54 -4.07 -4.20
CA ILE A 10 -2.80 -4.01 -3.44
C ILE A 10 -4.00 -4.28 -4.35
N TRP A 11 -5.15 -4.59 -3.75
CA TRP A 11 -6.41 -4.60 -4.48
C TRP A 11 -6.80 -3.18 -4.91
N GLY A 12 -6.83 -2.94 -6.21
CA GLY A 12 -7.31 -1.71 -6.85
C GLY A 12 -8.74 -1.84 -7.36
N ASP A 13 -9.02 -1.24 -8.52
CA ASP A 13 -10.35 -1.31 -9.13
C ASP A 13 -10.50 -2.59 -9.96
N LEU A 14 -11.16 -3.61 -9.41
CA LEU A 14 -11.37 -4.90 -10.08
C LEU A 14 -12.26 -4.82 -11.32
N ALA A 15 -12.96 -3.70 -11.52
CA ALA A 15 -13.76 -3.44 -12.72
C ALA A 15 -12.93 -2.79 -13.84
N ALA A 16 -11.67 -2.42 -13.59
CA ALA A 16 -10.83 -1.75 -14.57
C ALA A 16 -10.41 -2.70 -15.70
N ASP A 17 -10.27 -2.14 -16.91
CA ASP A 17 -9.91 -2.91 -18.11
C ASP A 17 -8.42 -3.37 -18.09
N ARG A 18 -7.59 -2.70 -17.29
CA ARG A 18 -6.14 -2.94 -17.21
C ARG A 18 -5.74 -3.58 -15.90
N ALA A 19 -4.89 -4.60 -15.97
CA ALA A 19 -4.37 -5.30 -14.80
C ALA A 19 -3.61 -4.38 -13.81
N ALA A 20 -2.91 -3.36 -14.31
CA ALA A 20 -2.19 -2.40 -13.47
C ALA A 20 -3.12 -1.51 -12.62
N ASP A 21 -4.36 -1.31 -13.06
CA ASP A 21 -5.38 -0.54 -12.34
C ASP A 21 -6.17 -1.45 -11.36
N GLN A 22 -6.29 -2.75 -11.68
CA GLN A 22 -6.83 -3.77 -10.78
C GLN A 22 -5.88 -4.10 -9.62
N TYR A 23 -4.56 -4.02 -9.87
CA TYR A 23 -3.51 -4.41 -8.94
C TYR A 23 -2.39 -3.36 -8.92
N PRO A 24 -2.67 -2.13 -8.44
CA PRO A 24 -1.67 -1.09 -8.41
C PRO A 24 -0.56 -1.44 -7.43
N THR A 25 0.68 -1.10 -7.81
CA THR A 25 1.84 -1.16 -6.93
C THR A 25 2.03 0.20 -6.27
N VAL A 26 1.98 0.24 -4.94
CA VAL A 26 2.03 1.47 -4.14
C VAL A 26 3.05 1.37 -3.02
N PRO A 27 3.66 2.49 -2.59
CA PRO A 27 4.60 2.49 -1.47
C PRO A 27 3.86 2.34 -0.14
N VAL A 28 4.26 1.39 0.70
CA VAL A 28 3.64 1.12 2.01
C VAL A 28 4.72 0.97 3.09
N CYS A 29 4.50 1.55 4.26
CA CYS A 29 5.43 1.42 5.37
C CYS A 29 5.28 0.07 6.09
N ALA A 30 6.36 -0.37 6.74
CA ALA A 30 6.39 -1.62 7.52
C ALA A 30 5.26 -1.72 8.56
N ASP A 31 4.86 -0.60 9.16
CA ASP A 31 3.76 -0.53 10.13
C ASP A 31 2.40 -0.88 9.49
N CYS A 32 2.08 -0.29 8.34
CA CYS A 32 0.84 -0.60 7.62
C CYS A 32 0.85 -2.02 7.04
N ILE A 33 2.01 -2.52 6.61
CA ILE A 33 2.17 -3.93 6.19
C ILE A 33 1.86 -4.85 7.36
N SER A 34 2.42 -4.58 8.54
CA SER A 34 2.18 -5.40 9.74
C SER A 34 0.71 -5.33 10.18
N ALA A 35 0.09 -4.16 10.11
CA ALA A 35 -1.33 -3.98 10.40
C ALA A 35 -2.21 -4.81 9.46
N ASP A 36 -1.96 -4.76 8.15
CA ASP A 36 -2.68 -5.55 7.14
C ASP A 36 -2.43 -7.07 7.31
N GLN A 37 -1.20 -7.46 7.67
CA GLN A 37 -0.89 -8.85 7.99
C GLN A 37 -1.70 -9.38 9.18
N ASN A 38 -1.93 -8.53 10.18
CA ASN A 38 -2.73 -8.85 11.37
C ASN A 38 -4.24 -8.84 11.10
N THR A 39 -4.68 -8.22 10.02
CA THR A 39 -6.05 -8.29 9.50
C THR A 39 -6.31 -9.65 8.85
N SER A 40 -7.50 -10.22 9.06
CA SER A 40 -7.88 -11.55 8.57
C SER A 40 -8.98 -11.46 7.51
N GLY A 41 -8.89 -12.31 6.48
CA GLY A 41 -9.96 -12.47 5.49
C GLY A 41 -10.00 -11.37 4.43
N GLU A 42 -11.21 -10.94 4.09
CA GLU A 42 -11.52 -10.02 2.97
C GLU A 42 -11.05 -8.58 3.21
N ASP A 43 -10.71 -8.22 4.45
CA ASP A 43 -10.14 -6.91 4.79
C ASP A 43 -8.63 -6.79 4.49
N LYS A 44 -7.97 -7.88 4.04
CA LYS A 44 -6.59 -7.80 3.55
C LYS A 44 -6.53 -7.05 2.23
N ARG A 45 -5.83 -5.91 2.24
CA ARG A 45 -5.65 -5.06 1.06
C ARG A 45 -4.35 -5.36 0.33
N ILE A 46 -3.33 -5.87 1.03
CA ILE A 46 -2.02 -6.16 0.45
C ILE A 46 -2.00 -7.60 -0.10
N LEU A 47 -1.71 -7.71 -1.39
CA LEU A 47 -1.54 -8.97 -2.11
C LEU A 47 -0.11 -9.49 -2.00
N SER A 48 0.87 -8.61 -2.20
CA SER A 48 2.28 -8.95 -2.18
C SER A 48 3.14 -7.78 -1.72
N VAL A 49 4.28 -8.09 -1.11
CA VAL A 49 5.30 -7.12 -0.68
C VAL A 49 6.54 -7.33 -1.55
N GLY A 50 6.94 -6.30 -2.27
CA GLY A 50 8.07 -6.27 -3.20
C GLY A 50 9.30 -5.58 -2.60
N ASP A 51 10.06 -4.87 -3.44
CA ASP A 51 11.32 -4.23 -3.08
C ASP A 51 11.16 -3.00 -2.18
N VAL A 52 12.26 -2.63 -1.51
CA VAL A 52 12.34 -1.39 -0.74
C VAL A 52 12.27 -0.18 -1.66
N VAL A 53 11.50 0.82 -1.26
CA VAL A 53 11.36 2.09 -1.96
C VAL A 53 12.60 2.93 -1.64
N ASN A 54 13.36 3.30 -2.68
CA ASN A 54 14.58 4.09 -2.55
C ASN A 54 14.36 5.60 -2.79
N ASP A 55 13.13 5.98 -3.11
CA ASP A 55 12.79 7.39 -3.37
C ASP A 55 12.26 8.04 -2.08
N PRO A 56 12.92 9.10 -1.58
CA PRO A 56 12.56 9.76 -0.33
C PRO A 56 11.32 10.68 -0.45
N ARG A 57 10.78 10.86 -1.65
CA ARG A 57 9.56 11.64 -1.91
C ARG A 57 8.31 10.77 -1.87
N GLU A 58 8.46 9.45 -1.86
CA GLU A 58 7.35 8.54 -1.74
C GLU A 58 6.84 8.54 -0.30
N GLU A 59 5.53 8.42 -0.16
CA GLU A 59 4.83 8.47 1.12
C GLU A 59 3.96 7.23 1.26
N CYS A 60 3.73 6.75 2.48
CA CYS A 60 2.93 5.54 2.67
C CYS A 60 1.48 5.77 2.17
N TYR A 61 1.07 5.01 1.16
CA TYR A 61 -0.25 5.10 0.53
C TYR A 61 -1.41 5.02 1.52
N PHE A 62 -1.30 4.15 2.54
CA PHE A 62 -2.34 4.00 3.57
C PHE A 62 -2.35 5.10 4.63
N ARG A 63 -1.26 5.88 4.77
CA ARG A 63 -1.20 7.03 5.70
C ARG A 63 -1.52 8.35 5.03
N ASP A 64 -1.23 8.48 3.73
CA ASP A 64 -1.57 9.64 2.91
C ASP A 64 -3.10 9.83 2.78
N ASN A 65 -3.86 8.73 2.83
CA ASN A 65 -5.33 8.76 2.86
C ASN A 65 -5.93 9.05 4.25
N HIS A 66 -5.17 9.54 5.23
CA HIS A 66 -5.77 10.13 6.43
C HIS A 66 -6.22 11.55 6.07
N PRO A 67 -7.53 11.84 5.93
CA PRO A 67 -7.97 13.21 5.81
C PRO A 67 -7.60 13.93 7.09
N ASP A 68 -6.50 14.68 7.05
CA ASP A 68 -6.47 16.00 7.67
C ASP A 68 -7.12 16.95 6.65
N ASP A 69 -8.40 16.70 6.38
CA ASP A 69 -9.33 17.71 5.88
C ASP A 69 -10.27 17.93 7.06
N GLU A 70 -9.94 18.95 7.86
CA GLU A 70 -10.80 19.93 8.57
C GLU A 70 -10.16 20.49 9.85
#